data_AF-A0A9X2Z1E4-F1
#
_entry.id   AF-A0A9X2Z1E4-F1
#
_cell.length_a   1.000
_cell.length_b   1.000
_cell.length_c   1.000
_cell.angle_alpha   90.00
_cell.angle_beta   90.00
_cell.angle_gamma   90.00
#
_symmetry.space_group_name_H-M   'P 1'
#
loop_
_entity.id
_entity.type
_entity.pdbx_description
1 polymer ?
#
loop_
_entity_poly.entity_id
_entity_poly.type
_entity_poly.pdbx_seq_one_letter_code
_entity_poly.pdbx_strand_id
1 'polypeptide(L)' 'MSTNTLTKETELRLADFLNESIDPISMAKSIRRINHILALTVIRNDDNRNPINKYWLENDFYWLNELAEILNPHLEVE' A
#
# COMPACT_ATOMS: atom_id res chain seq x y z
N MET A 1 16.20 -9.86 17.71
CA MET A 1 15.44 -9.09 16.70
C MET A 1 16.02 -9.46 15.35
N SER A 2 15.24 -10.13 14.50
CA SER A 2 15.66 -10.42 13.14
C SER A 2 15.83 -9.09 12.41
N THR A 3 17.01 -8.79 11.88
CA THR A 3 17.17 -7.64 11.01
C THR A 3 16.42 -7.94 9.71
N ASN A 4 15.36 -7.17 9.41
CA ASN A 4 14.57 -7.27 8.18
C ASN A 4 15.38 -6.77 6.98
N THR A 5 16.49 -7.45 6.70
CA THR A 5 17.42 -7.12 5.62
C THR A 5 16.98 -7.89 4.38
N LEU A 6 16.64 -7.17 3.31
CA LEU A 6 16.35 -7.79 2.03
C LEU A 6 17.64 -8.40 1.45
N THR A 7 17.49 -9.43 0.61
CA THR A 7 18.62 -9.90 -0.19
C THR A 7 19.00 -8.84 -1.23
N LYS A 8 20.27 -8.81 -1.64
CA LYS A 8 20.74 -7.86 -2.68
C LYS A 8 19.95 -7.98 -3.98
N GLU A 9 19.57 -9.19 -4.37
CA GLU A 9 18.72 -9.43 -5.53
C GLU A 9 17.33 -8.80 -5.37
N THR A 10 16.73 -8.91 -4.18
CA THR A 10 15.41 -8.32 -3.92
C THR A 10 15.47 -6.79 -3.94
N GLU A 11 16.51 -6.19 -3.36
CA GLU A 11 16.74 -4.74 -3.42
C GLU A 11 16.83 -4.24 -4.87
N LEU A 12 17.61 -4.93 -5.72
CA LEU A 12 17.77 -4.58 -7.13
C LEU A 12 16.43 -4.66 -7.88
N ARG A 13 15.71 -5.77 -7.74
CA ARG A 13 14.41 -5.95 -8.42
C ARG A 13 13.36 -4.94 -7.98
N LEU A 14 13.38 -4.53 -6.70
CA LEU A 14 12.50 -3.45 -6.22
C LEU A 14 12.89 -2.12 -6.85
N ALA A 15 14.18 -1.78 -6.91
CA ALA A 15 14.64 -0.56 -7.55
C ALA A 15 14.26 -0.52 -9.03
N ASP A 16 14.47 -1.61 -9.76
CA ASP A 16 14.11 -1.70 -11.18
C ASP A 16 12.61 -1.53 -11.39
N PHE A 17 11.78 -2.22 -10.59
CA PHE A 17 10.33 -2.09 -10.67
C PHE A 17 9.86 -0.66 -10.38
N LEU A 18 10.35 -0.05 -9.30
CA LEU A 18 9.93 1.28 -8.86
C LEU A 18 10.42 2.40 -9.79
N ASN A 19 11.56 2.22 -10.46
CA ASN A 19 12.14 3.24 -11.34
C ASN A 19 11.76 3.08 -12.81
N GLU A 20 11.53 1.85 -13.29
CA GLU A 20 11.36 1.59 -14.73
C GLU A 20 9.95 1.13 -15.11
N SER A 21 9.24 0.45 -14.20
CA SER A 21 7.99 -0.24 -14.54
C SER A 21 6.73 0.52 -14.17
N ILE A 22 6.81 1.51 -13.28
CA ILE A 22 5.66 2.23 -12.75
C ILE A 22 5.78 3.75 -12.94
N ASP A 23 4.63 4.40 -13.05
CA ASP A 23 4.52 5.83 -12.75
C ASP A 23 4.24 6.01 -11.25
N PRO A 24 5.15 6.61 -10.45
CA PRO A 24 5.04 6.64 -9.00
C PRO A 24 3.79 7.39 -8.52
N ILE A 25 3.39 8.46 -9.21
CA ILE A 25 2.20 9.24 -8.86
C ILE A 25 0.93 8.43 -9.11
N SER A 26 0.81 7.78 -10.27
CA SER A 26 -0.34 6.93 -10.60
C SER A 26 -0.44 5.71 -9.69
N MET A 27 0.70 5.12 -9.31
CA MET A 27 0.73 4.02 -8.35
C MET A 27 0.26 4.49 -6.96
N ALA A 28 0.78 5.61 -6.47
CA ALA A 28 0.35 6.18 -5.19
C ALA A 28 -1.16 6.48 -5.18
N LYS A 29 -1.70 7.09 -6.24
CA LYS A 29 -3.15 7.32 -6.41
C LYS A 29 -3.94 6.01 -6.40
N SER A 30 -3.42 4.97 -7.03
CA SER A 30 -4.05 3.64 -7.06
C SER A 30 -4.04 2.97 -5.69
N ILE A 31 -2.94 3.09 -4.93
CA ILE A 31 -2.82 2.57 -3.57
C ILE A 31 -3.80 3.28 -2.62
N ARG A 32 -3.89 4.62 -2.68
CA ARG A 32 -4.85 5.38 -1.85
C ARG A 32 -6.30 5.00 -2.16
N ARG A 33 -6.64 4.79 -3.44
CA ARG A 33 -7.97 4.34 -3.84
C ARG A 33 -8.32 2.97 -3.26
N ILE A 34 -7.39 2.00 -3.32
CA ILE A 34 -7.66 0.67 -2.75
C ILE A 34 -7.75 0.73 -1.22
N ASN A 35 -6.88 1.49 -0.55
CA ASN A 35 -6.98 1.72 0.90
C ASN A 35 -8.33 2.33 1.29
N HIS A 36 -8.82 3.32 0.54
CA HIS A 36 -10.13 3.90 0.79
C HIS A 36 -11.26 2.86 0.66
N ILE A 37 -11.21 2.00 -0.37
CA ILE A 37 -12.20 0.93 -0.54
C ILE A 37 -12.13 -0.07 0.64
N LEU A 38 -10.92 -0.47 1.07
CA LEU A 38 -10.73 -1.37 2.21
C LEU A 38 -11.23 -0.76 3.53
N ALA A 39 -11.05 0.54 3.74
CA ALA A 39 -11.62 1.22 4.90
C ALA A 39 -13.16 1.23 4.84
N LEU A 40 -13.73 1.51 3.67
CA LEU A 40 -15.19 1.52 3.49
C LEU A 40 -15.83 0.15 3.72
N THR A 41 -15.20 -0.95 3.33
CA THR A 41 -15.75 -2.29 3.57
C THR A 41 -15.85 -2.58 5.07
N VAL A 42 -14.82 -2.19 5.85
CA VAL A 42 -14.84 -2.35 7.31
C VAL A 42 -15.85 -1.42 7.97
N ILE A 43 -15.91 -0.14 7.60
CA ILE A 43 -16.89 0.82 8.15
C ILE A 43 -18.33 0.36 7.90
N ARG A 44 -18.60 -0.20 6.71
CA ARG A 44 -19.94 -0.69 6.34
C ARG A 44 -20.39 -1.91 7.14
N ASN A 45 -19.48 -2.56 7.89
CA ASN A 45 -19.74 -3.61 8.88
C ASN A 45 -20.85 -4.61 8.49
N ASP A 46 -20.80 -5.09 7.24
CA ASP A 46 -21.66 -6.19 6.79
C ASP A 46 -20.91 -7.50 7.03
N ASP A 47 -21.02 -8.01 8.27
CA ASP A 47 -20.34 -9.21 8.74
C ASP A 47 -20.61 -10.46 7.88
N ASN A 48 -21.71 -10.45 7.10
CA ASN A 48 -22.07 -11.54 6.21
C ASN A 48 -21.55 -11.40 4.77
N ARG A 49 -21.00 -10.24 4.40
CA ARG A 49 -20.55 -9.96 3.02
C ARG A 49 -19.12 -9.44 2.91
N ASN A 50 -18.48 -9.09 4.01
CA ASN A 50 -17.12 -8.56 3.97
C ASN A 50 -16.09 -9.70 4.08
N PRO A 51 -15.34 -10.05 3.01
CA PRO A 51 -14.33 -11.09 3.07
C PRO A 51 -13.07 -10.68 3.83
N ILE A 52 -13.00 -9.42 4.31
CA ILE A 52 -11.78 -8.85 4.88
C ILE A 52 -11.68 -9.16 6.37
N ASN A 53 -10.62 -9.86 6.74
CA ASN A 53 -10.27 -10.08 8.12
C ASN A 53 -9.76 -8.77 8.75
N LYS A 54 -10.47 -8.25 9.74
CA LYS A 54 -10.11 -7.02 10.47
C LYS A 54 -8.70 -7.02 11.05
N TYR A 55 -8.13 -8.19 11.36
CA TYR A 55 -6.79 -8.33 11.92
C TYR A 55 -5.67 -8.19 10.87
N TRP A 56 -5.97 -8.42 9.59
CA TRP A 56 -5.00 -8.21 8.51
C TRP A 56 -4.92 -6.73 8.14
N LEU A 57 -6.07 -6.04 8.23
CA LEU A 57 -6.20 -4.67 7.77
C LEU A 57 -5.28 -3.70 8.49
N GLU A 58 -4.98 -3.87 9.78
CA GLU A 58 -4.14 -2.91 10.52
C GLU A 58 -2.75 -2.75 9.89
N ASN A 59 -2.04 -3.87 9.68
CA ASN A 59 -0.71 -3.86 9.08
C ASN A 59 -0.76 -3.54 7.58
N ASP A 60 -1.72 -4.13 6.86
CA ASP A 60 -1.86 -3.92 5.41
C ASP A 60 -2.15 -2.45 5.10
N PHE A 61 -3.05 -1.82 5.87
CA PHE A 61 -3.41 -0.42 5.71
C PHE A 61 -2.23 0.49 6.03
N TYR A 62 -1.45 0.18 7.07
CA TYR A 62 -0.23 0.91 7.39
C TYR A 62 0.78 0.85 6.24
N TRP A 63 1.19 -0.34 5.78
CA TRP A 63 2.20 -0.47 4.74
C TRP A 63 1.79 0.15 3.40
N LEU A 64 0.51 0.00 3.03
CA LEU A 64 0.00 0.60 1.79
C LEU A 64 -0.01 2.13 1.87
N ASN A 65 -0.39 2.72 3.01
CA ASN A 65 -0.32 4.17 3.15
C ASN A 65 1.12 4.67 3.17
N GLU A 66 2.00 4.05 3.94
CA GLU A 66 3.43 4.42 3.95
C GLU A 66 4.04 4.36 2.55
N LEU A 67 3.74 3.30 1.77
CA LEU A 67 4.21 3.20 0.39
C LEU A 67 3.64 4.29 -0.50
N ALA A 68 2.36 4.64 -0.35
CA ALA A 68 1.76 5.74 -1.11
C ALA A 68 2.39 7.10 -0.77
N GLU A 69 2.70 7.33 0.50
CA GLU A 69 3.38 8.55 0.96
C GLU A 69 4.82 8.62 0.46
N ILE A 70 5.56 7.50 0.46
CA ILE A 70 6.92 7.44 -0.12
C ILE A 70 6.91 7.77 -1.61
N LEU A 71 5.94 7.22 -2.36
CA LEU A 71 5.84 7.40 -3.81
C LEU A 71 5.31 8.79 -4.21
N ASN A 72 4.43 9.37 -3.41
CA ASN A 72 3.89 10.70 -3.64
C ASN A 72 3.54 11.39 -2.30
N PRO A 73 4.48 12.12 -1.68
CA PRO A 73 4.29 12.76 -0.37
C PRO A 73 3.25 13.88 -0.34
N HIS A 74 2.84 14.37 -1.51
CA HIS A 74 1.95 15.52 -1.62
C HIS A 74 0.63 15.09 -2.25
N LEU A 75 -0.37 14.91 -1.39
CA LEU A 75 -1.70 14.46 -1.79
C LEU A 75 -2.40 15.45 -2.74
N GLU A 76 -2.07 16.75 -2.67
CA GLU A 76 -2.85 17.84 -3.27
C GLU A 76 -2.02 18.94 -3.96
N VAL A 77 -0.86 18.61 -4.54
CA VAL A 77 -0.13 19.57 -5.39
C VAL A 77 -0.31 19.19 -6.86
N GLU A 78 -1.55 19.24 -7.32
CA GLU A 78 -1.94 19.24 -8.74
C GLU A 78 -3.20 20.08 -8.95
#